data_AF-A0A2P4P959-F1
#
_entry.id   AF-A0A2P4P959-F1
#
_cell.length_a   1.000
_cell.length_b   1.000
_cell.length_c   1.000
_cell.angle_alpha   90.00
_cell.angle_beta   90.00
_cell.angle_gamma   90.00
#
_symmetry.space_group_name_H-M   'P 1'
#
loop_
_entity.id
_entity.type
_entity.pdbx_description
1 polymer ?
#
loop_
_entity_poly.entity_id
_entity_poly.type
_entity_poly.pdbx_seq_one_letter_code
_entity_poly.pdbx_strand_id
1 'polypeptide(L)'
;MDGCSKKPEVMERISQVYTDKATQKQQPLDGDNVKQYIYLHAEMNILAFLIDNEIKSKVFIAVSKYCCYLCGLYIDLARKHGYRISFSGYHMKLYGRWILPHVKNKDFKAGSLKYILKCLDRIIKQKLNHDDTKSLSADPDSPGNSPDPDYSDGNYLYEYVGSFKMLRKR
;
A
#
# COMPACT_ATOMS: atom_id res chain seq x y z
N MET A 1 -2.34 18.16 -3.03
CA MET A 1 -0.96 17.63 -3.09
C MET A 1 0.07 18.73 -2.80
N ASP A 2 -0.37 19.85 -2.24
CA ASP A 2 0.35 21.12 -2.38
C ASP A 2 1.55 21.27 -1.44
N GLY A 3 1.74 20.32 -0.51
CA GLY A 3 2.88 20.30 0.40
C GLY A 3 4.17 19.80 -0.26
N CYS A 4 4.11 18.69 -1.02
CA CYS A 4 5.27 18.13 -1.71
C CYS A 4 5.81 19.08 -2.78
N SER A 5 4.92 19.67 -3.57
CA SER A 5 5.27 20.54 -4.69
C SER A 5 6.01 21.82 -4.28
N LYS A 6 5.92 22.19 -2.99
CA LYS A 6 6.58 23.36 -2.40
C LYS A 6 7.99 23.06 -1.88
N LYS A 7 8.40 21.80 -1.78
CA LYS A 7 9.76 21.39 -1.36
C LYS A 7 10.59 20.99 -2.61
N PRO A 8 11.52 21.83 -3.10
CA PRO A 8 12.22 21.59 -4.38
C PRO A 8 13.06 20.31 -4.37
N GLU A 9 13.73 19.99 -3.26
CA GLU A 9 14.52 18.75 -3.10
C GLU A 9 13.65 17.48 -3.22
N VAL A 10 12.42 17.52 -2.70
CA VAL A 10 11.47 16.41 -2.81
C VAL A 10 11.03 16.26 -4.27
N MET A 11 10.75 17.37 -4.94
CA MET A 11 10.37 17.37 -6.35
C MET A 11 11.52 16.92 -7.27
N GLU A 12 12.76 17.27 -6.96
CA GLU A 12 13.94 16.79 -7.67
C GLU A 12 14.08 15.27 -7.56
N ARG A 13 13.97 14.72 -6.35
CA ARG A 13 14.01 13.27 -6.13
C ARG A 13 12.87 12.54 -6.84
N ILE A 14 11.65 13.08 -6.81
CA ILE A 14 10.51 12.53 -7.55
C ILE A 14 10.82 12.56 -9.05
N SER A 15 11.33 13.68 -9.57
CA SER A 15 11.73 13.80 -10.97
C SER A 15 12.76 12.73 -11.35
N GLN A 16 13.79 12.51 -10.52
CA GLN A 16 14.81 11.48 -10.78
C GLN A 16 14.23 10.06 -10.83
N VAL A 17 13.26 9.73 -9.97
CA VAL A 17 12.63 8.40 -9.93
C VAL A 17 11.74 8.14 -11.13
N TYR A 18 11.03 9.16 -11.60
CA TYR A 18 10.04 9.04 -12.67
C TYR A 18 10.52 9.54 -14.04
N THR A 19 11.78 9.98 -14.15
CA THR A 19 12.41 10.31 -15.42
C THR A 19 12.95 9.04 -16.08
N ASP A 20 12.54 8.81 -17.32
CA ASP A 20 13.06 7.75 -18.14
C ASP A 20 14.54 8.01 -18.47
N LYS A 21 15.43 7.09 -18.09
CA LYS A 21 16.88 7.27 -18.26
C LYS A 21 17.33 7.30 -19.72
N ALA A 22 16.58 6.69 -20.63
CA ALA A 22 16.93 6.62 -22.05
C ALA A 22 16.46 7.85 -22.82
N THR A 23 15.30 8.39 -22.47
CA THR A 23 14.67 9.51 -23.18
C THR A 23 14.77 10.85 -22.45
N GLN A 24 15.24 10.85 -21.19
CA GLN A 24 15.31 12.01 -20.28
C GLN A 24 13.97 12.75 -20.10
N LYS A 25 12.86 12.10 -20.44
CA LYS A 25 11.51 12.65 -20.24
C LYS A 25 10.91 12.03 -19.00
N GLN A 26 10.19 12.83 -18.22
CA GLN A 26 9.33 12.31 -17.17
C GLN A 26 8.29 11.38 -17.82
N GLN A 27 8.23 10.14 -17.36
CA GLN A 27 7.20 9.23 -17.83
C GLN A 27 5.84 9.77 -17.38
N PRO A 28 4.89 10.01 -18.29
CA PRO A 28 3.52 10.34 -17.91
C PRO A 28 2.98 9.17 -17.09
N LEU A 29 2.70 9.40 -15.80
CA LEU A 29 2.08 8.42 -14.92
C LEU A 29 0.59 8.21 -15.25
N ASP A 30 0.05 9.02 -16.16
CA ASP A 30 -1.32 9.08 -16.65
C ASP A 30 -1.47 8.69 -18.13
N GLY A 31 -0.38 8.27 -18.80
CA GLY A 31 -0.43 7.88 -20.20
C GLY A 31 -0.92 6.44 -20.41
N ASP A 32 -1.78 6.22 -21.40
CA ASP A 32 -2.27 4.88 -21.79
C ASP A 32 -1.14 3.91 -22.20
N ASN A 33 0.07 4.42 -22.44
CA ASN A 33 1.25 3.69 -22.91
C ASN A 33 2.33 3.44 -21.85
N VAL A 34 1.97 3.39 -20.55
CA VAL A 34 2.91 2.96 -19.51
C VAL A 34 3.26 1.47 -19.72
N LYS A 35 4.41 1.19 -20.34
CA LYS A 35 5.00 -0.16 -20.52
C LYS A 35 5.52 -0.77 -19.20
N GLN A 36 4.99 -0.38 -18.05
CA GLN A 36 5.40 -0.97 -16.77
C GLN A 36 4.46 -2.12 -16.40
N TYR A 37 5.04 -3.25 -16.05
CA TYR A 37 4.28 -4.37 -15.49
C TYR A 37 3.60 -3.93 -14.19
N ILE A 38 2.28 -3.79 -14.23
CA ILE A 38 1.45 -3.56 -13.05
C ILE A 38 1.07 -4.90 -12.44
N TYR A 39 1.16 -5.01 -11.12
CA TYR A 39 0.97 -6.26 -10.40
C TYR A 39 -0.29 -6.20 -9.54
N LEU A 40 -1.22 -7.11 -9.83
CA LEU A 40 -2.30 -7.44 -8.91
C LEU A 40 -1.77 -8.48 -7.93
N HIS A 41 -1.70 -8.10 -6.66
CA HIS A 41 -1.27 -9.01 -5.60
C HIS A 41 -2.31 -10.13 -5.40
N ALA A 42 -1.86 -11.32 -5.01
CA ALA A 42 -2.71 -12.49 -4.87
C ALA A 42 -3.88 -12.26 -3.89
N GLU A 43 -3.63 -11.56 -2.78
CA GLU A 43 -4.62 -11.18 -1.79
C GLU A 43 -5.75 -10.35 -2.40
N MET A 44 -5.42 -9.46 -3.34
CA MET A 44 -6.40 -8.58 -3.98
C MET A 44 -7.28 -9.32 -4.97
N ASN A 45 -6.71 -10.32 -5.67
CA ASN A 45 -7.48 -11.15 -6.60
C ASN A 45 -8.52 -11.99 -5.85
N ILE A 46 -8.11 -12.63 -4.74
CA ILE A 46 -9.03 -13.40 -3.88
C ILE A 46 -10.08 -12.46 -3.27
N LEU A 47 -9.67 -11.29 -2.77
CA LEU A 47 -10.60 -10.37 -2.13
C LEU A 47 -11.61 -9.77 -3.11
N ALA A 48 -11.22 -9.47 -4.34
CA ALA A 48 -12.14 -9.04 -5.39
C ALA A 48 -13.22 -10.10 -5.65
N PHE A 49 -12.83 -11.37 -5.73
CA PHE A 49 -13.78 -12.47 -5.88
C PHE A 49 -14.77 -12.55 -4.71
N LEU A 50 -14.30 -12.40 -3.46
CA LEU A 50 -15.18 -12.40 -2.29
C LEU A 50 -16.17 -11.23 -2.31
N ILE A 51 -15.72 -10.05 -2.73
CA ILE A 51 -16.55 -8.85 -2.80
C ILE A 51 -17.61 -8.98 -3.90
N ASP A 52 -17.21 -9.43 -5.09
CA ASP A 52 -18.10 -9.56 -6.25
C ASP A 52 -19.19 -10.61 -6.09
N ASN A 53 -18.95 -11.59 -5.22
CA ASN A 53 -19.90 -12.65 -4.87
C ASN A 53 -20.54 -12.43 -3.48
N GLU A 54 -20.28 -11.29 -2.84
CA GLU A 54 -20.78 -10.94 -1.50
C GLU A 54 -20.55 -12.03 -0.42
N ILE A 55 -19.43 -12.75 -0.52
CA ILE A 55 -19.08 -13.83 0.40
C ILE A 55 -18.57 -13.22 1.71
N LYS A 56 -19.48 -13.07 2.69
CA LYS A 56 -19.19 -12.51 4.02
C LYS A 56 -18.87 -13.56 5.09
N SER A 57 -18.83 -14.84 4.70
CA SER A 57 -18.41 -15.93 5.59
C SER A 57 -16.96 -15.73 6.06
N LYS A 58 -16.56 -16.44 7.11
CA LYS A 58 -15.19 -16.31 7.64
C LYS A 58 -14.21 -16.93 6.64
N VAL A 59 -13.30 -16.12 6.10
CA VAL A 59 -12.26 -16.55 5.16
C VAL A 59 -10.89 -16.30 5.76
N PHE A 60 -10.00 -17.29 5.66
CA PHE A 60 -8.58 -17.14 5.96
C PHE A 60 -7.78 -17.19 4.66
N ILE A 61 -7.03 -16.13 4.37
CA ILE A 61 -6.17 -16.01 3.20
C ILE A 61 -4.73 -16.31 3.64
N ALA A 62 -4.24 -17.48 3.27
CA ALA A 62 -2.84 -17.87 3.44
C ALA A 62 -2.07 -17.54 2.16
N VAL A 63 -1.11 -16.62 2.25
CA VAL A 63 -0.21 -16.24 1.14
C VAL A 63 1.24 -16.51 1.53
N SER A 64 2.08 -16.75 0.53
CA SER A 64 3.50 -17.12 0.70
C SER A 64 4.35 -16.01 1.33
N LYS A 65 3.95 -14.75 1.17
CA LYS A 65 4.55 -13.57 1.81
C LYS A 65 3.49 -12.87 2.65
N TYR A 66 3.92 -12.11 3.66
CA TYR A 66 3.02 -11.22 4.38
C TYR A 66 2.40 -10.17 3.44
N CYS A 67 1.28 -9.60 3.87
CA CYS A 67 0.51 -8.67 3.09
C CYS A 67 1.16 -7.28 3.08
N CYS A 68 1.24 -6.67 1.88
CA CYS A 68 1.79 -5.33 1.73
C CYS A 68 0.88 -4.26 2.33
N TYR A 69 1.40 -3.03 2.50
CA TYR A 69 0.64 -1.96 3.12
C TYR A 69 -0.67 -1.63 2.38
N LEU A 70 -0.63 -1.55 1.04
CA LEU A 70 -1.83 -1.23 0.23
C LEU A 70 -2.87 -2.36 0.28
N CYS A 71 -2.42 -3.61 0.20
CA CYS A 71 -3.29 -4.76 0.37
C CYS A 71 -3.93 -4.77 1.76
N GLY A 72 -3.18 -4.39 2.79
CA GLY A 72 -3.72 -4.27 4.15
C GLY A 72 -4.81 -3.21 4.28
N LEU A 73 -4.60 -2.02 3.70
CA LEU A 73 -5.62 -0.97 3.68
C LEU A 73 -6.91 -1.43 2.99
N TYR A 74 -6.79 -2.16 1.87
CA TYR A 74 -7.94 -2.67 1.14
C TYR A 74 -8.70 -3.74 1.93
N ILE A 75 -7.97 -4.67 2.57
CA ILE A 75 -8.56 -5.68 3.48
C ILE A 75 -9.28 -5.01 4.66
N ASP A 76 -8.67 -3.99 5.27
CA ASP A 76 -9.27 -3.28 6.40
C ASP A 76 -10.55 -2.54 6.00
N LEU A 77 -10.60 -2.01 4.78
CA LEU A 77 -11.83 -1.44 4.25
C LEU A 77 -12.90 -2.52 4.03
N ALA A 78 -12.55 -3.66 3.41
CA ALA A 78 -13.49 -4.77 3.28
C ALA A 78 -14.04 -5.22 4.65
N ARG A 79 -13.19 -5.32 5.68
CA ARG A 79 -13.64 -5.61 7.05
C ARG A 79 -14.62 -4.58 7.60
N LYS A 80 -14.42 -3.29 7.34
CA LYS A 80 -15.39 -2.22 7.72
C LYS A 80 -16.74 -2.37 7.03
N HIS A 81 -16.77 -2.98 5.84
CA HIS A 81 -17.99 -3.32 5.12
C HIS A 81 -18.57 -4.70 5.49
N GLY A 82 -18.09 -5.31 6.58
CA GLY A 82 -18.66 -6.54 7.16
C GLY A 82 -18.04 -7.85 6.67
N TYR A 83 -17.00 -7.81 5.84
CA TYR A 83 -16.32 -9.02 5.38
C TYR A 83 -15.41 -9.60 6.48
N ARG A 84 -15.56 -10.89 6.78
CA ARG A 84 -14.84 -11.57 7.89
C ARG A 84 -13.53 -12.21 7.42
N ILE A 85 -12.59 -11.38 6.99
CA ILE A 85 -11.31 -11.84 6.42
C ILE A 85 -10.20 -11.88 7.47
N SER A 86 -9.42 -12.95 7.47
CA SER A 86 -8.20 -13.12 8.26
C SER A 86 -7.04 -13.50 7.32
N PHE A 87 -5.78 -13.17 7.67
CA PHE A 87 -4.60 -13.49 6.85
C PHE A 87 -3.37 -13.63 7.76
N SER A 88 -2.22 -14.05 7.19
CA SER A 88 -1.01 -14.46 7.92
C SER A 88 -0.24 -13.32 8.61
N GLY A 89 -0.21 -12.11 8.07
CA GLY A 89 0.51 -10.97 8.64
C GLY A 89 0.71 -9.83 7.64
N TYR A 90 1.24 -8.70 8.10
CA TYR A 90 1.60 -7.54 7.26
C TYR A 90 3.10 -7.25 7.40
N HIS A 91 3.77 -6.84 6.32
CA HIS A 91 5.19 -6.40 6.36
C HIS A 91 5.36 -4.89 6.04
N MET A 92 4.26 -4.13 5.96
CA MET A 92 4.23 -2.66 5.81
C MET A 92 4.93 -2.04 4.59
N LYS A 93 5.47 -2.84 3.65
CA LYS A 93 6.10 -2.29 2.44
C LYS A 93 5.06 -1.71 1.50
N LEU A 94 5.43 -0.60 0.90
CA LEU A 94 4.73 -0.01 -0.24
C LEU A 94 5.42 -0.49 -1.51
N TYR A 95 4.80 -1.40 -2.24
CA TYR A 95 5.31 -1.81 -3.54
C TYR A 95 4.87 -0.81 -4.60
N GLY A 96 5.83 -0.36 -5.41
CA GLY A 96 5.53 0.32 -6.66
C GLY A 96 4.74 -0.60 -7.59
N ARG A 97 4.02 -0.01 -8.55
CA ARG A 97 3.26 -0.74 -9.59
C ARG A 97 2.11 -1.61 -9.06
N TRP A 98 1.66 -1.37 -7.84
CA TRP A 98 0.44 -1.98 -7.30
C TRP A 98 -0.80 -1.48 -8.05
N ILE A 99 -1.72 -2.39 -8.40
CA ILE A 99 -2.98 -2.04 -9.05
C ILE A 99 -4.18 -2.24 -8.10
N LEU A 100 -5.10 -1.28 -8.13
CA LEU A 100 -6.39 -1.41 -7.45
C LEU A 100 -7.21 -2.54 -8.11
N PRO A 101 -7.69 -3.55 -7.36
CA PRO A 101 -8.49 -4.63 -7.93
C PRO A 101 -9.74 -4.12 -8.65
N HIS A 102 -10.10 -4.82 -9.72
CA HIS A 102 -11.39 -4.62 -10.37
C HIS A 102 -12.47 -5.36 -9.57
N VAL A 103 -13.54 -4.64 -9.24
CA VAL A 103 -14.75 -5.17 -8.59
C VAL A 103 -15.97 -4.58 -9.28
N LYS A 104 -17.06 -5.35 -9.34
CA LYS A 104 -18.35 -4.97 -9.94
C LYS A 104 -18.98 -3.79 -9.21
N ASN A 105 -18.83 -3.75 -7.88
CA ASN A 105 -19.37 -2.68 -7.06
C ASN A 105 -18.54 -1.39 -7.22
N LYS A 106 -19.06 -0.46 -8.03
CA LYS A 106 -18.41 0.82 -8.33
C LYS A 106 -18.22 1.71 -7.10
N ASP A 107 -19.19 1.72 -6.18
CA ASP A 107 -19.12 2.53 -4.96
C ASP A 107 -18.05 2.00 -4.01
N PHE A 108 -17.95 0.68 -3.88
CA PHE A 108 -16.89 0.04 -3.12
C PHE A 108 -15.52 0.38 -3.74
N LYS A 109 -15.39 0.29 -5.07
CA LYS A 109 -14.14 0.65 -5.78
C LYS A 109 -13.76 2.11 -5.55
N ALA A 110 -14.71 3.04 -5.72
CA ALA A 110 -14.47 4.47 -5.52
C ALA A 110 -14.14 4.79 -4.06
N GLY A 111 -14.87 4.20 -3.11
CA GLY A 111 -14.62 4.32 -1.67
C GLY A 111 -13.23 3.78 -1.29
N SER A 112 -12.82 2.66 -1.89
CA SER A 112 -11.49 2.07 -1.72
C SER A 112 -10.38 2.99 -2.18
N LEU A 113 -10.50 3.52 -3.40
CA LEU A 113 -9.52 4.46 -3.93
C LEU A 113 -9.40 5.70 -3.05
N LYS A 114 -10.55 6.29 -2.67
CA LYS A 114 -10.59 7.48 -1.79
C LYS A 114 -9.94 7.20 -0.44
N TYR A 115 -10.21 6.03 0.16
CA TYR A 115 -9.65 5.65 1.45
C TYR A 115 -8.12 5.47 1.38
N ILE A 116 -7.64 4.73 0.36
CA ILE A 116 -6.21 4.49 0.15
C ILE A 116 -5.46 5.80 -0.07
N LEU A 117 -5.96 6.67 -0.95
CA LEU A 117 -5.35 7.97 -1.22
C LEU A 117 -5.29 8.84 0.05
N LYS A 118 -6.35 8.85 0.87
CA LYS A 118 -6.36 9.56 2.15
C LYS A 118 -5.29 9.03 3.12
N CYS A 119 -5.11 7.72 3.18
CA CYS A 119 -4.09 7.11 4.03
C CYS A 119 -2.66 7.39 3.54
N LEU A 120 -2.43 7.37 2.23
CA LEU A 120 -1.13 7.72 1.63
C LEU A 120 -0.81 9.20 1.84
N ASP A 121 -1.76 10.11 1.61
CA ASP A 121 -1.59 11.55 1.85
C ASP A 121 -1.23 11.84 3.32
N ARG A 122 -1.84 11.12 4.26
CA ARG A 122 -1.48 11.21 5.68
C ARG A 122 -0.04 10.80 5.94
N ILE A 123 0.42 9.67 5.38
CA ILE A 123 1.82 9.21 5.54
C ILE A 123 2.79 10.23 4.95
N ILE A 124 2.48 10.75 3.76
CA ILE A 124 3.30 11.76 3.10
C ILE A 124 3.39 13.00 3.99
N LYS A 125 2.27 13.54 4.47
CA LYS A 125 2.25 14.71 5.36
C LYS A 125 3.04 14.47 6.65
N GLN A 126 2.89 13.30 7.27
CA GLN A 126 3.65 12.96 8.47
C GLN A 126 5.15 12.95 8.21
N LYS A 127 5.60 12.36 7.09
CA LYS A 127 7.01 12.36 6.69
C LYS A 127 7.54 13.74 6.34
N LEU A 128 6.70 14.62 5.79
CA LEU A 128 7.12 15.99 5.44
C LEU A 128 7.19 16.91 6.65
N ASN A 129 6.40 16.67 7.69
CA ASN A 129 6.33 17.49 8.90
C ASN A 129 7.32 17.04 9.98
N HIS A 130 7.75 15.77 9.95
CA HIS A 130 8.92 15.31 10.67
C HIS A 130 10.16 15.56 9.81
N ASP A 131 10.54 16.83 9.68
CA ASP A 131 11.87 17.22 9.21
C ASP A 131 12.88 16.79 10.29
N ASP A 132 13.22 15.49 10.32
CA ASP A 132 14.46 14.88 10.82
C ASP A 132 14.32 13.34 10.92
N THR A 133 15.15 12.63 10.17
CA THR A 133 15.70 11.28 10.45
C THR A 133 14.75 10.11 10.79
N LYS A 134 14.29 9.37 9.77
CA LYS A 134 14.38 7.89 9.63
C LYS A 134 13.44 7.44 8.50
N SER A 135 14.00 6.75 7.50
CA SER A 135 13.19 5.98 6.56
C SER A 135 12.27 5.02 7.33
N LEU A 136 11.02 4.87 6.89
CA LEU A 136 10.17 3.78 7.38
C LEU A 136 10.90 2.46 7.11
N SER A 137 11.47 1.84 8.14
CA SER A 137 12.03 0.51 8.04
C SER A 137 10.87 -0.44 7.79
N ALA A 138 10.90 -1.11 6.66
CA ALA A 138 9.96 -2.17 6.39
C ALA A 138 10.35 -3.41 7.18
N ASP A 139 9.37 -4.12 7.73
CA ASP A 139 9.64 -5.45 8.26
C ASP A 139 10.13 -6.35 7.12
N PRO A 140 11.07 -7.28 7.39
CA PRO A 140 11.48 -8.26 6.40
C PRO A 140 10.25 -9.05 5.90
N ASP A 141 10.31 -9.48 4.64
CA ASP A 141 9.33 -10.44 4.15
C ASP A 141 9.44 -11.70 5.05
N SER A 142 8.36 -12.47 5.19
CA SER A 142 8.31 -13.73 5.94
C SER A 142 9.62 -14.53 5.83
N PRO A 143 10.03 -15.37 6.82
CA PRO A 143 11.33 -16.05 6.86
C PRO A 143 11.62 -17.07 5.73
N GLY A 144 10.92 -17.00 4.59
CA GLY A 144 11.14 -17.82 3.42
C GLY A 144 12.42 -17.46 2.68
N ASN A 145 13.19 -18.50 2.36
CA ASN A 145 14.45 -18.49 1.60
C ASN A 145 14.25 -17.97 0.15
N SER A 146 14.09 -16.68 -0.06
CA SER A 146 14.14 -16.05 -1.39
C SER A 146 15.28 -15.04 -1.44
N PRO A 147 16.18 -15.12 -2.43
CA PRO A 147 17.24 -14.14 -2.59
C PRO A 147 16.66 -12.89 -3.27
N ASP A 148 16.17 -11.93 -2.47
CA ASP A 148 15.96 -10.55 -2.92
C ASP A 148 17.11 -9.68 -2.39
N PRO A 149 17.65 -8.74 -3.20
CA PRO A 149 18.84 -7.99 -2.85
C PRO A 149 18.53 -6.93 -1.77
N ASP A 150 19.27 -7.07 -0.69
CA ASP A 150 19.68 -6.10 0.34
C ASP A 150 18.92 -4.78 0.46
N TYR A 151 18.13 -4.64 1.54
CA TYR A 151 17.93 -3.37 2.24
C TYR A 151 17.74 -3.62 3.74
N SER A 152 18.62 -2.99 4.54
CA SER A 152 18.81 -3.21 5.97
C SER A 152 17.73 -2.64 6.89
N ASP A 153 17.36 -3.46 7.86
CA ASP A 153 17.13 -3.23 9.30
C ASP A 153 16.20 -2.10 9.83
N GLY A 154 15.22 -2.50 10.66
CA GLY A 154 15.18 -1.97 12.04
C GLY A 154 14.00 -1.12 12.55
N ASN A 155 12.81 -1.71 12.65
CA ASN A 155 11.98 -1.78 13.88
C ASN A 155 11.52 -0.47 14.61
N TYR A 156 10.47 0.27 14.15
CA TYR A 156 9.79 1.30 14.99
C TYR A 156 8.30 1.62 14.64
N LEU A 157 7.43 0.64 14.35
CA LEU A 157 5.97 0.93 14.16
C LEU A 157 5.01 0.06 14.99
N TYR A 158 5.49 -0.64 16.02
CA TYR A 158 4.57 -1.32 16.94
C TYR A 158 3.77 -0.35 17.82
N GLU A 159 4.29 0.86 18.11
CA GLU A 159 3.55 1.85 18.90
C GLU A 159 2.44 2.57 18.11
N TYR A 160 2.62 2.82 16.80
CA TYR A 160 1.70 3.67 16.04
C TYR A 160 0.42 2.94 15.57
N VAL A 161 0.52 1.64 15.27
CA VAL A 161 -0.68 0.80 15.04
C VAL A 161 -1.34 0.40 16.37
N GLY A 162 -0.57 0.38 17.46
CA GLY A 162 -1.08 0.28 18.83
C GLY A 162 -2.10 1.37 19.16
N SER A 163 -1.89 2.60 18.68
CA SER A 163 -2.85 3.71 18.83
C SER A 163 -4.18 3.50 18.10
N PHE A 164 -4.23 2.67 17.06
CA PHE A 164 -5.49 2.23 16.43
C PHE A 164 -6.14 1.05 17.17
N LYS A 165 -5.35 0.20 17.84
CA LYS A 165 -5.88 -0.84 18.75
C LYS A 165 -6.36 -0.27 20.09
N MET A 166 -5.81 0.85 20.56
CA MET A 166 -6.18 1.48 21.84
C MET A 166 -7.51 2.25 21.81
N LEU A 167 -8.10 2.49 20.64
CA LEU A 167 -9.50 2.95 20.53
C LEU A 167 -10.53 1.80 20.67
N ARG A 168 -10.08 0.56 20.93
CA ARG A 168 -10.93 -0.53 21.43
C ARG A 168 -10.71 -0.70 22.93
N LYS A 169 -11.33 0.14 23.74
CA LYS A 169 -11.69 -0.22 25.12
C LYS A 169 -13.10 0.27 25.42
N ARG A 170 -13.96 -0.74 25.60
CA ARG A 170 -15.37 -0.77 26.01
C ARG A 170 -16.38 -0.39 24.94
#